data_AF-A0A8J8JIE0-F1
#
_entry.id   AF-A0A8J8JIE0-F1
#
_cell.length_a   1.000
_cell.length_b   1.000
_cell.length_c   1.000
_cell.angle_alpha   90.00
_cell.angle_beta   90.00
_cell.angle_gamma   90.00
#
_symmetry.space_group_name_H-M   'P 1'
#
loop_
_entity.id
_entity.type
_entity.pdbx_description
1 polymer ?
#
loop_
_entity_poly.entity_id
_entity_poly.type
_entity_poly.pdbx_seq_one_letter_code
_entity_poly.pdbx_strand_id
1 'polypeptide(L)'
;MFLFTKNFDEQKARAMAGLRKALEEGKVDEDIIPLLEKINSLENYFTTSSCSGRISVMEMPEFGDKVNAAWLGKWHREVELGEVLEAIKKHSSGQLWFLVRSPILHVGARTMEDAVKLLNLAIGLGFKYSNIKSVSHKKLLVEIRSTERMDVPLGADGELWVSEDYIERIVDIANEQVRRFKGKLKRLEEEVEKL
;
A
#
# COMPACT_ATOMS: atom_id res chain seq x y z
N MET A 1 1.02 31.10 7.87
CA MET A 1 -0.12 30.15 7.77
C MET A 1 0.04 29.33 6.50
N PHE A 2 -0.18 28.02 6.54
CA PHE A 2 -0.11 27.19 5.33
C PHE A 2 -1.29 27.47 4.39
N LEU A 3 -1.09 27.26 3.09
CA LEU A 3 -2.08 27.59 2.04
C LEU A 3 -2.88 26.37 1.54
N PHE A 4 -2.72 25.19 2.16
CA PHE A 4 -3.33 23.95 1.66
C PHE A 4 -4.84 24.02 1.52
N THR A 5 -5.56 24.74 2.41
CA THR A 5 -7.01 24.90 2.31
C THR A 5 -7.40 25.75 1.10
N LYS A 6 -6.67 26.84 0.84
CA LYS A 6 -6.89 27.69 -0.36
C LYS A 6 -6.56 26.94 -1.65
N ASN A 7 -5.53 26.11 -1.62
CA ASN A 7 -5.06 25.36 -2.78
C ASN A 7 -5.79 24.01 -2.97
N PHE A 8 -6.73 23.66 -2.09
CA PHE A 8 -7.32 22.33 -2.04
C PHE A 8 -7.99 21.94 -3.35
N ASP A 9 -8.86 22.79 -3.90
CA ASP A 9 -9.64 22.47 -5.11
C ASP A 9 -8.72 22.30 -6.33
N GLU A 10 -7.66 23.10 -6.46
CA GLU A 10 -6.63 22.94 -7.48
C GLU A 10 -5.89 21.59 -7.33
N GLN A 11 -5.49 21.24 -6.10
CA GLN A 11 -4.81 19.96 -5.86
C GLN A 11 -5.74 18.76 -6.08
N LYS A 12 -7.01 18.87 -5.71
CA LYS A 12 -8.03 17.83 -5.95
C LYS A 12 -8.23 17.63 -7.46
N ALA A 13 -8.41 18.70 -8.22
CA ALA A 13 -8.54 18.60 -9.68
C ALA A 13 -7.31 17.93 -10.32
N ARG A 14 -6.10 18.30 -9.91
CA ARG A 14 -4.85 17.70 -10.38
C ARG A 14 -4.74 16.21 -10.00
N ALA A 15 -5.11 15.86 -8.78
CA ALA A 15 -5.09 14.48 -8.30
C ALA A 15 -6.09 13.60 -9.06
N MET A 16 -7.31 14.11 -9.32
CA MET A 16 -8.33 13.41 -10.11
C MET A 16 -7.90 13.19 -11.55
N ALA A 17 -7.26 14.18 -12.19
CA ALA A 17 -6.67 14.00 -13.52
C ALA A 17 -5.58 12.91 -13.52
N GLY A 18 -4.73 12.88 -12.48
CA GLY A 18 -3.73 11.84 -12.30
C GLY A 18 -4.33 10.45 -12.09
N LEU A 19 -5.39 10.35 -11.29
CA LEU A 19 -6.10 9.08 -11.05
C LEU A 19 -6.74 8.55 -12.33
N ARG A 20 -7.44 9.40 -13.10
CA ARG A 20 -8.05 8.99 -14.39
C ARG A 20 -7.01 8.42 -15.35
N LYS A 21 -5.88 9.11 -15.50
CA LYS A 21 -4.76 8.62 -16.32
C LYS A 21 -4.23 7.28 -15.82
N ALA A 22 -4.08 7.11 -14.50
CA ALA A 22 -3.62 5.85 -13.93
C ALA A 22 -4.61 4.69 -14.13
N LEU A 23 -5.91 4.97 -14.11
CA LEU A 23 -6.98 4.00 -14.43
C LEU A 23 -6.92 3.59 -15.90
N GLU A 24 -6.81 4.56 -16.83
CA GLU A 24 -6.66 4.30 -18.27
C GLU A 24 -5.41 3.45 -18.59
N GLU A 25 -4.33 3.67 -17.85
CA GLU A 25 -3.08 2.94 -18.00
C GLU A 25 -3.04 1.60 -17.23
N GLY A 26 -4.10 1.21 -16.51
CA GLY A 26 -4.14 -0.02 -15.72
C GLY A 26 -3.13 -0.08 -14.57
N LYS A 27 -2.75 1.08 -14.01
CA LYS A 27 -1.72 1.21 -12.96
C LYS A 27 -2.30 1.26 -11.54
N VAL A 28 -3.62 1.22 -11.40
CA VAL A 28 -4.32 1.24 -10.11
C VAL A 28 -4.67 -0.19 -9.73
N ASP A 29 -4.43 -0.56 -8.48
CA ASP A 29 -4.84 -1.85 -7.95
C ASP A 29 -6.39 -1.93 -7.98
N GLU A 30 -6.94 -2.84 -8.78
CA GLU A 30 -8.38 -2.89 -9.10
C GLU A 30 -9.27 -3.00 -7.85
N ASP A 31 -8.78 -3.71 -6.83
CA ASP A 31 -9.52 -4.01 -5.61
C ASP A 31 -9.72 -2.80 -4.69
N ILE A 32 -9.02 -1.68 -4.91
CA ILE A 32 -9.25 -0.43 -4.17
C ILE A 32 -9.91 0.66 -4.99
N ILE A 33 -10.18 0.44 -6.28
CA ILE A 33 -10.85 1.45 -7.13
C ILE A 33 -12.15 1.95 -6.48
N PRO A 34 -13.06 1.09 -5.99
CA PRO A 34 -14.31 1.55 -5.35
C PRO A 34 -14.04 2.45 -4.14
N LEU A 35 -13.09 2.07 -3.28
CA LEU A 35 -12.69 2.88 -2.13
C LEU A 35 -12.11 4.24 -2.54
N LEU A 36 -11.26 4.27 -3.57
CA LEU A 36 -10.70 5.52 -4.07
C LEU A 36 -11.80 6.44 -4.62
N GLU A 37 -12.75 5.89 -5.38
CA GLU A 37 -13.88 6.64 -5.91
C GLU A 37 -14.75 7.23 -4.79
N LYS A 38 -15.07 6.44 -3.76
CA LYS A 38 -15.81 6.92 -2.58
C LYS A 38 -15.08 8.02 -1.83
N ILE A 39 -13.76 7.90 -1.60
CA ILE A 39 -13.00 8.97 -0.95
C ILE A 39 -13.03 10.25 -1.78
N ASN A 40 -12.90 10.13 -3.11
CA ASN A 40 -12.85 11.30 -4.00
C ASN A 40 -14.22 11.98 -4.20
N SER A 41 -15.33 11.25 -4.01
CA SER A 41 -16.68 11.83 -4.09
C SER A 41 -16.98 12.78 -2.92
N LEU A 42 -16.33 12.58 -1.76
CA LEU A 42 -16.45 13.48 -0.61
C LEU A 42 -15.81 14.84 -0.88
N GLU A 43 -16.51 15.92 -0.53
CA GLU A 43 -16.11 17.30 -0.85
C GLU A 43 -14.72 17.67 -0.30
N ASN A 44 -14.39 17.18 0.90
CA ASN A 44 -13.21 17.59 1.66
C ASN A 44 -12.00 16.66 1.52
N TYR A 45 -12.09 15.64 0.65
CA TYR A 45 -11.03 14.66 0.46
C TYR A 45 -10.67 14.45 -1.02
N PHE A 46 -9.42 14.03 -1.26
CA PHE A 46 -8.99 13.48 -2.55
C PHE A 46 -7.85 12.48 -2.38
N THR A 47 -7.78 11.44 -3.20
CA THR A 47 -6.71 10.44 -3.14
C THR A 47 -5.53 10.81 -4.03
N THR A 48 -4.34 10.36 -3.67
CA THR A 48 -3.15 10.45 -4.51
C THR A 48 -2.54 9.06 -4.69
N SER A 49 -1.24 8.87 -4.45
CA SER A 49 -0.58 7.57 -4.58
C SER A 49 -1.14 6.58 -3.55
N SER A 50 -1.71 5.48 -4.03
CA SER A 50 -2.36 4.47 -3.19
C SER A 50 -2.02 3.06 -3.68
N CYS A 51 -1.97 2.10 -2.76
CA CYS A 51 -1.72 0.69 -3.03
C CYS A 51 -2.54 -0.18 -2.06
N SER A 52 -3.07 -1.29 -2.54
CA SER A 52 -3.96 -2.19 -1.82
C SER A 52 -3.25 -3.26 -0.98
N GLY A 53 -1.94 -3.12 -0.78
CA GLY A 53 -1.10 -4.10 -0.10
C GLY A 53 -0.56 -5.15 -1.07
N ARG A 54 0.58 -5.75 -0.73
CA ARG A 54 1.29 -6.65 -1.66
C ARG A 54 2.12 -7.71 -0.96
N ILE A 55 2.28 -8.82 -1.66
CA ILE A 55 3.32 -9.83 -1.47
C ILE A 55 4.37 -9.61 -2.56
N SER A 56 5.63 -9.87 -2.23
CA SER A 56 6.71 -9.79 -3.21
C SER A 56 7.92 -10.62 -2.87
N VAL A 57 8.59 -11.08 -3.92
CA VAL A 57 9.94 -11.64 -3.88
C VAL A 57 10.87 -10.63 -4.54
N MET A 58 11.90 -10.23 -3.82
CA MET A 58 12.83 -9.17 -4.23
C MET A 58 14.27 -9.60 -3.97
N GLU A 59 15.18 -9.21 -4.84
CA GLU A 59 16.61 -9.25 -4.54
C GLU A 59 17.15 -7.82 -4.34
N MET A 60 18.10 -7.64 -3.42
CA MET A 60 18.73 -6.35 -3.14
C MET A 60 20.18 -6.54 -2.67
N PRO A 61 21.13 -5.65 -3.01
CA PRO A 61 22.53 -5.82 -2.62
C PRO A 61 22.71 -6.02 -1.11
N GLU A 62 22.05 -5.17 -0.32
CA GLU A 62 21.99 -5.26 1.14
C GLU A 62 20.61 -4.87 1.64
N PHE A 63 20.23 -5.36 2.83
CA PHE A 63 18.96 -5.02 3.44
C PHE A 63 18.82 -3.51 3.63
N GLY A 64 17.81 -2.93 2.98
CA GLY A 64 17.53 -1.49 3.05
C GLY A 64 17.93 -0.73 1.80
N ASP A 65 18.74 -1.31 0.91
CA ASP A 65 19.00 -0.74 -0.42
C ASP A 65 17.83 -1.00 -1.37
N LYS A 66 16.77 -0.22 -1.18
CA LYS A 66 15.59 -0.26 -2.05
C LYS A 66 15.81 0.36 -3.42
N VAL A 67 16.87 1.14 -3.59
CA VAL A 67 17.14 1.85 -4.85
C VAL A 67 17.66 0.85 -5.89
N ASN A 68 18.53 -0.06 -5.45
CA ASN A 68 19.12 -1.09 -6.32
C ASN A 68 18.40 -2.44 -6.20
N ALA A 69 17.20 -2.47 -5.61
CA ALA A 69 16.42 -3.69 -5.48
C ALA A 69 15.67 -4.03 -6.78
N ALA A 70 15.64 -5.32 -7.13
CA ALA A 70 14.89 -5.85 -8.26
C ALA A 70 13.70 -6.69 -7.78
N TRP A 71 12.55 -6.52 -8.43
CA TRP A 71 11.36 -7.34 -8.17
C TRP A 71 11.44 -8.61 -9.03
N LEU A 72 11.48 -9.77 -8.38
CA LEU A 72 11.41 -11.08 -9.07
C LEU A 72 9.96 -11.57 -9.18
N GLY A 73 9.12 -11.15 -8.22
CA GLY A 73 7.68 -11.37 -8.20
C GLY A 73 6.97 -10.30 -7.37
N LYS A 74 5.78 -9.89 -7.81
CA LYS A 74 4.98 -8.84 -7.18
C LYS A 74 3.50 -9.11 -7.39
N TRP A 75 2.76 -9.24 -6.29
CA TRP A 75 1.34 -9.57 -6.32
C TRP A 75 0.55 -8.71 -5.34
N HIS A 76 -0.62 -8.24 -5.77
CA HIS A 76 -1.55 -7.44 -4.97
C HIS A 76 -2.72 -8.27 -4.43
N ARG A 77 -2.56 -9.60 -4.45
CA ARG A 77 -3.51 -10.63 -4.05
C ARG A 77 -2.80 -11.73 -3.26
N GLU A 78 -3.56 -12.72 -2.81
CA GLU A 78 -3.02 -13.98 -2.33
C GLU A 78 -2.22 -14.67 -3.45
N VAL A 79 -1.19 -15.42 -3.05
CA VAL A 79 -0.27 -16.11 -3.97
C VAL A 79 -0.27 -17.61 -3.71
N GLU A 80 -0.06 -18.38 -4.76
CA GLU A 80 0.19 -19.81 -4.66
C GLU A 80 1.68 -20.08 -4.45
N LEU A 81 2.02 -21.21 -3.79
CA LEU A 81 3.40 -21.63 -3.57
C LEU A 81 4.20 -21.65 -4.89
N GLY A 82 3.62 -22.19 -5.96
CA GLY A 82 4.26 -22.27 -7.27
C GLY A 82 4.66 -20.91 -7.83
N GLU A 83 3.83 -19.87 -7.70
CA GLU A 83 4.15 -18.51 -8.16
C GLU A 83 5.38 -17.94 -7.44
N VAL A 84 5.48 -18.23 -6.13
CA VAL A 84 6.58 -17.78 -5.28
C VAL A 84 7.87 -18.52 -5.64
N LEU A 85 7.80 -19.83 -5.84
CA LEU A 85 8.95 -20.64 -6.27
C LEU A 85 9.46 -20.19 -7.66
N GLU A 86 8.58 -19.90 -8.62
CA GLU A 86 8.98 -19.37 -9.93
C GLU A 86 9.65 -17.99 -9.84
N ALA A 87 9.25 -17.15 -8.88
CA ALA A 87 9.95 -15.89 -8.64
C ALA A 87 11.32 -16.11 -7.98
N ILE A 88 11.43 -17.03 -7.02
CA ILE A 88 12.68 -17.39 -6.34
C ILE A 88 13.72 -17.93 -7.34
N LYS A 89 13.31 -18.74 -8.32
CA LYS A 89 14.20 -19.30 -9.36
C LYS A 89 14.92 -18.24 -10.21
N LYS A 90 14.43 -17.00 -10.24
CA LYS A 90 15.04 -15.88 -10.98
C LYS A 90 16.18 -15.22 -10.20
N HIS A 91 16.35 -15.56 -8.92
CA HIS A 91 17.36 -14.95 -8.06
C HIS A 91 18.77 -15.29 -8.54
N SER A 92 19.66 -14.29 -8.52
CA SER A 92 21.05 -14.49 -8.97
C SER A 92 22.11 -13.74 -8.17
N SER A 93 21.75 -12.68 -7.44
CA SER A 93 22.73 -11.85 -6.72
C SER A 93 22.13 -11.08 -5.55
N GLY A 94 22.95 -10.76 -4.55
CA GLY A 94 22.52 -10.01 -3.37
C GLY A 94 21.59 -10.83 -2.48
N GLN A 95 20.90 -10.18 -1.55
CA GLN A 95 19.98 -10.83 -0.61
C GLN A 95 18.59 -11.04 -1.23
N LEU A 96 18.06 -12.24 -1.11
CA LEU A 96 16.71 -12.60 -1.52
C LEU A 96 15.72 -12.45 -0.35
N TRP A 97 14.64 -11.71 -0.58
CA TRP A 97 13.65 -11.38 0.44
C TRP A 97 12.22 -11.69 -0.01
N PHE A 98 11.47 -12.36 0.85
CA PHE A 98 10.02 -12.45 0.77
C PHE A 98 9.39 -11.40 1.68
N LEU A 99 8.63 -10.48 1.09
CA LEU A 99 8.10 -9.32 1.78
C LEU A 99 6.58 -9.25 1.66
N VAL A 100 5.93 -8.94 2.78
CA VAL A 100 4.52 -8.54 2.84
C VAL A 100 4.44 -7.09 3.31
N ARG A 101 3.62 -6.30 2.63
CA ARG A 101 3.37 -4.89 2.96
C ARG A 101 1.89 -4.62 3.00
N SER A 102 1.42 -4.04 4.10
CA SER A 102 0.05 -3.55 4.23
C SER A 102 -0.32 -2.51 3.14
N PRO A 103 -1.62 -2.28 2.91
CA PRO A 103 -2.11 -1.18 2.09
C PRO A 103 -1.60 0.17 2.58
N ILE A 104 -1.40 1.09 1.64
CA ILE A 104 -1.02 2.47 1.90
C ILE A 104 -1.92 3.35 1.03
N LEU A 105 -2.69 4.23 1.65
CA LEU A 105 -3.48 5.25 0.93
C LEU A 105 -2.96 6.63 1.32
N HIS A 106 -2.77 7.51 0.34
CA HIS A 106 -2.45 8.91 0.60
C HIS A 106 -3.65 9.78 0.23
N VAL A 107 -4.26 10.41 1.24
CA VAL A 107 -5.49 11.20 1.11
C VAL A 107 -5.22 12.64 1.49
N GLY A 108 -5.45 13.57 0.57
CA GLY A 108 -5.47 15.00 0.85
C GLY A 108 -6.75 15.39 1.58
N ALA A 109 -6.63 16.22 2.62
CA ALA A 109 -7.77 16.75 3.38
C ALA A 109 -7.84 18.29 3.27
N ARG A 110 -9.05 18.85 3.23
CA ARG A 110 -9.26 20.31 3.08
C ARG A 110 -8.82 21.09 4.32
N THR A 111 -9.16 20.60 5.50
CA THR A 111 -8.81 21.23 6.77
C THR A 111 -8.11 20.26 7.72
N MET A 112 -7.53 20.80 8.79
CA MET A 112 -6.96 19.98 9.87
C MET A 112 -8.03 19.12 10.56
N GLU A 113 -9.25 19.64 10.70
CA GLU A 113 -10.36 18.90 11.29
C GLU A 113 -10.74 17.69 10.43
N ASP A 114 -10.88 17.89 9.10
CA ASP A 114 -11.16 16.80 8.15
C ASP A 114 -10.06 15.72 8.20
N ALA A 115 -8.80 16.14 8.29
CA ALA A 115 -7.67 15.22 8.40
C ALA A 115 -7.74 14.37 9.68
N VAL A 116 -8.05 14.98 10.82
CA VAL A 116 -8.18 14.30 12.10
C VAL A 116 -9.39 13.34 12.11
N LYS A 117 -10.52 13.73 11.51
CA LYS A 117 -11.69 12.85 11.36
C LYS A 117 -11.35 11.58 10.58
N LEU A 118 -10.73 11.72 9.40
CA LEU A 118 -10.29 10.60 8.58
C LEU A 118 -9.26 9.72 9.31
N LEU A 119 -8.30 10.35 9.99
CA LEU A 119 -7.28 9.66 10.76
C LEU A 119 -7.90 8.80 11.87
N ASN A 120 -8.81 9.36 12.66
CA ASN A 120 -9.48 8.66 13.75
C ASN A 120 -10.33 7.50 13.24
N LEU A 121 -11.06 7.70 12.14
CA LEU A 121 -11.81 6.63 11.47
C LEU A 121 -10.87 5.49 11.05
N ALA A 122 -9.79 5.79 10.33
CA ALA A 122 -8.84 4.79 9.86
C ALA A 122 -8.20 4.01 11.02
N ILE A 123 -7.78 4.69 12.09
CA ILE A 123 -7.23 4.05 13.30
C ILE A 123 -8.29 3.15 13.96
N GLY A 124 -9.54 3.61 14.06
CA GLY A 124 -10.67 2.83 14.58
C GLY A 124 -10.88 1.51 13.82
N LEU A 125 -10.72 1.55 12.50
CA LEU A 125 -10.89 0.39 11.61
C LEU A 125 -9.65 -0.52 11.51
N GLY A 126 -8.58 -0.19 12.25
CA GLY A 126 -7.41 -1.04 12.42
C GLY A 126 -6.20 -0.66 11.57
N PHE A 127 -6.22 0.50 10.90
CA PHE A 127 -5.04 1.07 10.24
C PHE A 127 -4.20 1.86 11.26
N LYS A 128 -3.57 1.14 12.20
CA LYS A 128 -2.93 1.75 13.38
C LYS A 128 -1.67 2.58 13.09
N TYR A 129 -1.08 2.47 11.91
CA TYR A 129 0.04 3.33 11.48
C TYR A 129 -0.40 4.54 10.68
N SER A 130 -1.70 4.83 10.62
CA SER A 130 -2.20 6.03 9.98
C SER A 130 -1.71 7.28 10.70
N ASN A 131 -1.42 8.34 9.95
CA ASN A 131 -0.86 9.59 10.47
C ASN A 131 -1.10 10.76 9.50
N ILE A 132 -0.87 11.99 9.96
CA ILE A 132 -0.69 13.14 9.07
C ILE A 132 0.76 13.09 8.56
N LYS A 133 0.92 12.68 7.31
CA LYS A 133 2.23 12.44 6.69
C LYS A 133 2.97 13.74 6.39
N SER A 134 2.26 14.76 5.91
CA SER A 134 2.86 16.04 5.57
C SER A 134 1.86 17.19 5.58
N VAL A 135 2.36 18.36 5.98
CA VAL A 135 1.64 19.64 5.92
C VAL A 135 2.48 20.59 5.08
N SER A 136 1.92 21.11 3.99
CA SER A 136 2.63 22.01 3.08
C SER A 136 1.72 23.12 2.58
N HIS A 137 2.27 24.11 1.86
CA HIS A 137 1.43 25.09 1.17
C HIS A 137 0.54 24.45 0.09
N LYS A 138 0.95 23.31 -0.48
CA LYS A 138 0.19 22.64 -1.55
C LYS A 138 -0.99 21.85 -0.98
N LYS A 139 -0.73 20.95 -0.03
CA LYS A 139 -1.74 20.04 0.53
C LYS A 139 -1.41 19.61 1.96
N LEU A 140 -2.46 19.22 2.68
CA LEU A 140 -2.42 18.48 3.95
C LEU A 140 -2.69 17.01 3.63
N LEU A 141 -1.74 16.13 3.91
CA LEU A 141 -1.76 14.73 3.46
C LEU A 141 -1.84 13.77 4.64
N VAL A 142 -2.89 12.96 4.67
CA VAL A 142 -3.07 11.83 5.58
C VAL A 142 -2.55 10.56 4.90
N GLU A 143 -1.74 9.78 5.62
CA GLU A 143 -1.36 8.42 5.23
C GLU A 143 -2.19 7.43 6.03
N ILE A 144 -2.89 6.53 5.35
CA ILE A 144 -3.62 5.42 5.96
C ILE A 144 -2.80 4.16 5.75
N ARG A 145 -2.40 3.51 6.86
CA ARG A 145 -1.53 2.32 6.82
C ARG A 145 -1.80 1.37 7.98
N SER A 146 -1.70 0.08 7.69
CA SER A 146 -1.89 -0.97 8.69
C SER A 146 -0.55 -1.46 9.27
N THR A 147 -0.60 -2.36 10.25
CA THR A 147 0.58 -2.86 10.97
C THR A 147 1.13 -4.15 10.38
N GLU A 148 0.31 -4.92 9.66
CA GLU A 148 0.69 -6.18 9.03
C GLU A 148 1.86 -5.95 8.06
N ARG A 149 2.93 -6.68 8.32
CA ARG A 149 4.13 -6.71 7.49
C ARG A 149 4.86 -8.02 7.75
N MET A 150 5.62 -8.44 6.77
CA MET A 150 6.53 -9.56 6.92
C MET A 150 7.80 -9.27 6.12
N ASP A 151 8.94 -9.66 6.68
CA ASP A 151 10.27 -9.42 6.14
C ASP A 151 11.08 -10.69 6.38
N VAL A 152 11.10 -11.62 5.41
CA VAL A 152 11.76 -12.93 5.55
C VAL A 152 12.93 -13.01 4.58
N PRO A 153 14.17 -13.15 5.06
CA PRO A 153 15.29 -13.49 4.18
C PRO A 153 15.15 -14.95 3.74
N LEU A 154 15.30 -15.21 2.45
CA LEU A 154 15.21 -16.55 1.87
C LEU A 154 16.58 -17.10 1.48
N GLY A 155 17.55 -16.23 1.18
CA GLY A 155 18.80 -16.62 0.56
C GLY A 155 19.70 -15.43 0.24
N ALA A 156 20.87 -15.71 -0.31
CA ALA A 156 21.74 -14.70 -0.88
C ALA A 156 22.60 -15.26 -2.02
N ASP A 157 22.97 -14.41 -2.96
CA ASP A 157 23.92 -14.68 -4.04
C ASP A 157 23.62 -15.97 -4.83
N GLY A 158 22.33 -16.19 -5.11
CA GLY A 158 21.83 -17.37 -5.82
C GLY A 158 21.65 -18.62 -4.94
N GLU A 159 22.08 -18.57 -3.68
CA GLU A 159 21.88 -19.64 -2.70
C GLU A 159 20.55 -19.45 -1.94
N LEU A 160 19.78 -20.52 -1.81
CA LEU A 160 18.57 -20.56 -0.99
C LEU A 160 18.88 -21.20 0.37
N TRP A 161 18.54 -20.52 1.47
CA TRP A 161 18.81 -20.97 2.84
C TRP A 161 17.67 -21.78 3.47
N VAL A 162 16.50 -21.79 2.83
CA VAL A 162 15.27 -22.34 3.39
C VAL A 162 14.72 -23.48 2.53
N SER A 163 14.01 -24.42 3.15
CA SER A 163 13.32 -25.50 2.46
C SER A 163 12.01 -25.05 1.82
N GLU A 164 11.51 -25.84 0.86
CA GLU A 164 10.18 -25.63 0.27
C GLU A 164 9.06 -25.67 1.33
N ASP A 165 9.10 -26.62 2.27
CA ASP A 165 8.15 -26.71 3.39
C ASP A 165 8.11 -25.42 4.24
N TYR A 166 9.26 -24.74 4.40
CA TYR A 166 9.29 -23.45 5.09
C TYR A 166 8.65 -22.35 4.25
N ILE A 167 8.90 -22.36 2.93
CA ILE A 167 8.31 -21.41 1.98
C ILE A 167 6.78 -21.55 1.97
N GLU A 168 6.25 -22.78 1.98
CA GLU A 168 4.81 -23.04 2.06
C GLU A 168 4.20 -22.37 3.30
N ARG A 169 4.80 -22.55 4.48
CA ARG A 169 4.33 -21.95 5.73
C ARG A 169 4.33 -20.42 5.71
N ILE A 170 5.37 -19.79 5.15
CA ILE A 170 5.40 -18.32 5.04
C ILE A 170 4.38 -17.81 4.03
N VAL A 171 4.10 -18.55 2.96
CA VAL A 171 3.06 -18.21 1.97
C VAL A 171 1.68 -18.21 2.63
N ASP A 172 1.38 -19.21 3.46
CA ASP A 172 0.11 -19.27 4.21
C ASP A 172 -0.07 -18.05 5.12
N ILE A 173 0.96 -17.72 5.92
CA ILE A 173 0.95 -16.54 6.80
C ILE A 173 0.81 -15.25 5.98
N ALA A 174 1.47 -15.17 4.82
CA ALA A 174 1.37 -14.02 3.94
C ALA A 174 -0.06 -13.83 3.42
N ASN A 175 -0.68 -14.92 2.97
CA ASN A 175 -2.06 -14.92 2.49
C ASN A 175 -3.06 -14.57 3.60
N GLU A 176 -2.84 -15.03 4.83
CA GLU A 176 -3.61 -14.58 6.01
C GLU A 176 -3.53 -13.06 6.22
N GLN A 177 -2.32 -12.49 6.11
CA GLN A 177 -2.15 -11.04 6.20
C GLN A 177 -2.88 -10.32 5.06
N VAL A 178 -2.82 -10.84 3.83
CA VAL A 178 -3.58 -10.32 2.68
C VAL A 178 -5.06 -10.27 2.97
N ARG A 179 -5.68 -11.41 3.31
CA ARG A 179 -7.10 -11.49 3.65
C ARG A 179 -7.48 -10.47 4.72
N ARG A 180 -6.64 -10.34 5.75
CA ARG A 180 -6.87 -9.40 6.85
C ARG A 180 -6.85 -7.95 6.39
N PHE A 181 -5.87 -7.52 5.59
CA PHE A 181 -5.82 -6.13 5.15
C PHE A 181 -6.82 -5.80 4.04
N LYS A 182 -7.22 -6.77 3.20
CA LYS A 182 -8.35 -6.61 2.27
C LYS A 182 -9.67 -6.42 3.02
N GLY A 183 -9.89 -7.20 4.09
CA GLY A 183 -11.03 -7.00 4.98
C GLY A 183 -11.04 -5.62 5.65
N LYS A 184 -9.88 -5.07 6.02
CA LYS A 184 -9.77 -3.69 6.53
C LYS A 184 -10.13 -2.64 5.48
N LEU A 185 -9.67 -2.80 4.24
CA LEU A 185 -9.99 -1.91 3.13
C LEU A 185 -11.50 -1.87 2.86
N LYS A 186 -12.16 -3.03 2.82
CA LYS A 186 -13.61 -3.12 2.64
C LYS A 186 -14.38 -2.38 3.75
N ARG A 187 -14.00 -2.57 5.01
CA ARG A 187 -14.63 -1.82 6.12
C ARG A 187 -14.38 -0.31 6.03
N LEU A 188 -13.21 0.11 5.57
CA LEU A 188 -12.95 1.53 5.32
C LEU A 188 -13.86 2.07 4.21
N GLU A 189 -14.05 1.31 3.14
CA GLU A 189 -14.96 1.68 2.05
C GLU A 189 -16.42 1.82 2.49
N GLU A 190 -16.88 0.96 3.40
CA GLU A 190 -18.24 1.01 3.97
C GLU A 190 -18.43 2.20 4.93
N GLU A 191 -17.37 2.59 5.64
CA GLU A 191 -17.47 3.56 6.73
C GLU A 191 -17.07 4.99 6.31
N VAL A 192 -16.35 5.16 5.20
CA VAL A 192 -15.85 6.47 4.75
C VAL A 192 -16.98 7.44 4.35
N GLU A 193 -18.15 6.93 3.99
CA GLU A 193 -19.35 7.74 3.67
C GLU A 193 -19.89 8.52 4.87
N LYS A 194 -19.43 8.20 6.09
CA LYS A 194 -19.81 8.89 7.34
C LYS A 194 -19.01 10.17 7.59
N LEU A 195 -18.03 10.48 6.73
CA LEU A 195 -17.15 11.65 6.83
C LEU A 195 -17.71 12.90 6.15
#